data_AF-A0A9P1N918-F1
#
_entry.id   AF-A0A9P1N918-F1
#
_cell.length_a   1.000
_cell.length_b   1.000
_cell.length_c   1.000
_cell.angle_alpha   90.00
_cell.angle_beta   90.00
_cell.angle_gamma   90.00
#
_symmetry.space_group_name_H-M   'P 1'
#
loop_
_entity.id
_entity.type
_entity.pdbx_description
1 polymer ?
#
loop_
_entity_poly.entity_id
_entity_poly.type
_entity_poly.pdbx_seq_one_letter_code
_entity_poly.pdbx_strand_id
1 'polypeptide(L)'
;MVLYKRQVAFVLFFLIVLAGVQGKSRFPDPPVFASPVTYPSVCYLPPDSALCDNSANSSEMELLTRYYFDVATQDCYPFGVQKCGGNQNQFIARKECLEFCKSSEN
;
A
#
# COMPACT_ATOMS: atom_id res chain seq x y z
N MET A 1 53.67 49.16 -8.82
CA MET A 1 52.24 49.02 -8.45
C MET A 1 51.36 48.30 -9.50
N VAL A 2 51.70 48.30 -10.80
CA VAL A 2 50.90 47.62 -11.86
C VAL A 2 50.97 46.08 -11.78
N LEU A 3 52.11 45.52 -11.36
CA LEU A 3 52.30 44.07 -11.18
C LEU A 3 51.47 43.48 -10.04
N TYR A 4 51.25 44.24 -8.95
CA TYR A 4 50.44 43.83 -7.80
C TYR A 4 48.95 43.72 -8.16
N LYS A 5 48.43 44.67 -8.95
CA LYS A 5 47.03 44.62 -9.43
C LYS A 5 46.74 43.41 -10.31
N ARG A 6 47.69 42.98 -11.17
CA ARG A 6 47.54 41.77 -12.00
C ARG A 6 47.58 40.51 -11.13
N GLN A 7 48.51 40.42 -10.18
CA GLN A 7 48.59 39.27 -9.26
C GLN A 7 47.34 39.13 -8.37
N VAL A 8 46.84 40.24 -7.81
CA VAL A 8 45.61 40.25 -6.99
C VAL A 8 44.38 39.84 -7.82
N ALA A 9 44.29 40.29 -9.08
CA ALA A 9 43.21 39.88 -9.98
C ALA A 9 43.24 38.38 -10.29
N PHE A 10 44.42 37.78 -10.49
CA PHE A 10 44.56 36.34 -10.70
C PHE A 10 44.19 35.52 -9.46
N VAL A 11 44.60 35.96 -8.27
CA VAL A 11 44.24 35.31 -6.99
C VAL A 11 42.74 35.36 -6.75
N LEU A 12 42.09 36.51 -6.97
CA LEU A 12 40.64 36.65 -6.85
C LEU A 12 39.90 35.79 -7.88
N PHE A 13 40.38 35.70 -9.11
CA PHE A 13 39.79 34.86 -10.14
C PHE A 13 39.88 33.37 -9.78
N PHE A 14 41.03 32.89 -9.28
CA PHE A 14 41.19 31.52 -8.79
C PHE A 14 40.28 31.20 -7.60
N LEU A 15 40.10 32.14 -6.67
CA LEU A 15 39.17 31.98 -5.53
C LEU A 15 37.71 31.89 -5.98
N ILE A 16 37.32 32.64 -7.01
CA ILE A 16 35.96 32.58 -7.58
C ILE A 16 35.71 31.25 -8.30
N VAL A 17 36.73 30.71 -9.00
CA VAL A 17 36.61 29.41 -9.70
C VAL A 17 36.52 28.24 -8.71
N LEU A 18 37.27 28.26 -7.60
CA LEU A 18 37.19 27.23 -6.55
C LEU A 18 35.84 27.21 -5.81
N ALA A 19 35.15 28.35 -5.71
CA ALA A 19 33.83 28.45 -5.11
C ALA A 19 32.67 28.05 -6.05
N GLY A 20 32.94 27.84 -7.35
CA GLY A 20 31.92 27.88 -8.40
C GLY A 20 31.42 26.56 -9.00
N VAL A 21 31.86 25.37 -8.55
CA VAL A 21 31.42 24.10 -9.17
C VAL A 21 30.84 23.13 -8.15
N GLN A 22 29.60 23.40 -7.72
CA GLN A 22 28.74 22.39 -7.10
C GLN A 22 27.36 22.42 -7.75
N GLY A 23 27.33 22.25 -9.07
CA GLY A 23 26.12 21.86 -9.78
C GLY A 23 25.83 20.38 -9.50
N LYS A 24 25.21 20.06 -8.36
CA LYS A 24 24.50 18.78 -8.20
C LYS A 24 23.43 18.76 -9.28
N SER A 25 23.64 17.98 -10.33
CA SER A 25 22.60 17.66 -11.29
C SER A 25 21.44 17.04 -10.52
N ARG A 26 20.42 17.85 -10.22
CA ARG A 26 19.14 17.37 -9.72
C ARG A 26 18.45 16.70 -10.90
N PHE A 27 18.84 15.46 -11.18
CA PHE A 27 17.90 14.56 -11.80
C PHE A 27 16.78 14.38 -10.77
N PRO A 28 15.51 14.67 -11.11
CA PRO A 28 14.42 14.27 -10.25
C PRO A 28 14.49 12.75 -10.13
N ASP A 29 14.36 12.22 -8.92
CA ASP A 29 14.16 10.79 -8.75
C ASP A 29 12.99 10.37 -9.66
N PRO A 30 13.09 9.21 -10.34
CA PRO A 30 11.97 8.71 -11.14
C PRO A 30 10.71 8.68 -10.27
N PRO A 31 9.53 8.99 -10.83
CA PRO A 31 8.28 8.92 -10.08
C PRO A 31 8.18 7.54 -9.43
N VAL A 32 8.10 7.52 -8.10
CA VAL A 32 7.89 6.30 -7.32
C VAL A 32 6.47 5.85 -7.61
N PHE A 33 6.29 5.02 -8.64
CA PHE A 33 5.08 4.25 -8.80
C PHE A 33 5.07 3.26 -7.64
N ALA A 34 4.21 3.50 -6.65
CA ALA A 34 3.98 2.53 -5.59
C ALA A 34 3.68 1.18 -6.26
N SER A 35 4.40 0.13 -5.86
CA SER A 35 4.18 -1.21 -6.37
C SER A 35 2.70 -1.58 -6.24
N PRO A 36 2.11 -2.27 -7.23
CA PRO A 36 0.72 -2.70 -7.12
C PRO A 36 0.57 -3.55 -5.87
N VAL A 37 -0.32 -3.16 -4.97
CA VAL A 37 -0.60 -3.93 -3.75
C VAL A 37 -1.34 -5.20 -4.18
N THR A 38 -0.69 -6.34 -4.00
CA THR A 38 -1.27 -7.65 -4.29
C THR A 38 -1.67 -8.35 -3.00
N TYR A 39 -2.86 -8.92 -2.99
CA TYR A 39 -3.39 -9.68 -1.86
C TYR A 39 -3.53 -11.16 -2.23
N PRO A 40 -3.70 -12.07 -1.25
CA PRO A 40 -4.13 -13.43 -1.54
C PRO A 40 -5.42 -13.42 -2.38
N SER A 41 -5.57 -14.38 -3.29
CA SER A 41 -6.72 -14.44 -4.22
C SER A 41 -8.08 -14.44 -3.51
N VAL A 42 -8.15 -15.06 -2.33
CA VAL A 42 -9.32 -15.08 -1.44
C VAL A 42 -9.79 -13.66 -1.09
N CYS A 43 -8.86 -12.72 -0.89
CA CYS A 43 -9.17 -11.35 -0.50
C CYS A 43 -9.82 -10.52 -1.61
N TYR A 44 -9.80 -11.01 -2.86
CA TYR A 44 -10.49 -10.38 -3.99
C TYR A 44 -11.92 -10.88 -4.18
N LEU A 45 -12.35 -11.90 -3.44
CA LEU A 45 -13.71 -12.44 -3.55
C LEU A 45 -14.71 -11.46 -2.92
N PRO A 46 -15.90 -11.26 -3.51
CA PRO A 46 -16.92 -10.41 -2.91
C PRO A 46 -17.46 -11.01 -1.60
N PRO A 47 -18.06 -10.24 -0.70
CA PRO A 47 -18.79 -10.81 0.42
C PRO A 47 -19.94 -11.68 -0.10
N ASP A 48 -20.02 -12.92 0.40
CA ASP A 48 -21.06 -13.87 0.04
C ASP A 48 -21.81 -14.31 1.29
N SER A 49 -23.06 -13.86 1.42
CA SER A 49 -23.92 -14.15 2.57
C SER A 49 -24.34 -15.61 2.68
N ALA A 50 -24.03 -16.45 1.68
CA ALA A 50 -24.26 -17.90 1.72
C ALA A 50 -25.71 -18.28 2.10
N LEU A 51 -26.69 -17.54 1.58
CA LEU A 51 -28.08 -17.68 1.97
C LEU A 51 -28.60 -19.10 1.68
N CYS A 52 -29.10 -19.74 2.73
CA CYS A 52 -29.73 -21.04 2.72
C CYS A 52 -31.09 -21.00 2.02
N ASP A 53 -31.47 -22.15 1.47
CA ASP A 53 -32.85 -22.39 1.06
C ASP A 53 -33.69 -22.94 2.24
N ASN A 54 -34.98 -23.17 1.99
CA ASN A 54 -35.91 -23.68 3.01
C ASN A 54 -35.70 -25.16 3.37
N SER A 55 -34.75 -25.85 2.74
CA SER A 55 -34.41 -27.25 3.02
C SER A 55 -33.29 -27.38 4.05
N ALA A 56 -32.54 -26.30 4.28
CA ALA A 56 -31.49 -26.24 5.28
C ALA A 56 -32.04 -26.41 6.69
N ASN A 57 -31.23 -26.98 7.57
CA ASN A 57 -31.61 -27.10 8.97
C ASN A 57 -31.56 -25.72 9.67
N SER A 58 -32.28 -25.59 10.78
CA SER A 58 -32.37 -24.32 11.52
C SER A 58 -31.01 -23.78 11.99
N SER A 59 -30.02 -24.67 12.20
CA SER A 59 -28.68 -24.28 12.64
C SER A 59 -27.82 -23.71 11.52
N GLU A 60 -28.13 -24.03 10.26
CA GLU A 60 -27.46 -23.50 9.08
C GLU A 60 -27.99 -22.12 8.69
N MET A 61 -29.29 -21.89 8.91
CA MET A 61 -29.98 -20.62 8.63
C MET A 61 -29.67 -19.52 9.66
N GLU A 62 -28.93 -19.84 10.72
CA GLU A 62 -28.42 -18.89 11.71
C GLU A 62 -27.51 -17.84 11.03
N LEU A 63 -27.85 -16.56 11.18
CA LEU A 63 -27.04 -15.45 10.67
C LEU A 63 -25.84 -15.19 11.59
N LEU A 64 -24.64 -15.49 11.09
CA LEU A 64 -23.38 -15.23 11.76
C LEU A 64 -22.76 -13.92 11.28
N THR A 65 -22.19 -13.15 12.19
CA THR A 65 -21.35 -11.99 11.82
C THR A 65 -19.96 -12.48 11.46
N ARG A 66 -19.50 -12.16 10.26
CA ARG A 66 -18.14 -12.40 9.76
C ARG A 66 -17.54 -11.11 9.22
N TYR A 67 -16.25 -11.14 8.89
CA TYR A 67 -15.55 -10.02 8.27
C TYR A 67 -15.07 -10.43 6.88
N TYR A 68 -15.26 -9.56 5.89
CA TYR A 68 -14.68 -9.71 4.55
C TYR A 68 -13.68 -8.58 4.31
N PHE A 69 -12.64 -8.84 3.51
CA PHE A 69 -11.69 -7.83 3.07
C PHE A 69 -12.21 -7.10 1.84
N ASP A 70 -12.23 -5.78 1.91
CA ASP A 70 -12.50 -4.88 0.79
C ASP A 70 -11.17 -4.35 0.25
N VAL A 71 -10.81 -4.77 -0.95
CA VAL A 71 -9.57 -4.35 -1.62
C VAL A 71 -9.56 -2.87 -2.00
N ALA A 72 -10.72 -2.24 -2.16
CA ALA A 72 -10.83 -0.84 -2.56
C ALA A 72 -10.51 0.09 -1.37
N THR A 73 -11.00 -0.25 -0.18
CA THR A 73 -10.70 0.50 1.05
C THR A 73 -9.46 -0.04 1.77
N GLN A 74 -9.00 -1.23 1.38
CA GLN A 74 -7.99 -2.00 2.06
C GLN A 74 -8.37 -2.16 3.53
N ASP A 75 -9.58 -2.59 3.84
CA ASP A 75 -10.01 -2.82 5.22
C ASP A 75 -11.01 -3.97 5.31
N CYS A 76 -11.26 -4.45 6.52
CA CYS A 76 -12.18 -5.54 6.79
C CYS A 76 -13.48 -5.04 7.41
N TYR A 77 -14.61 -5.38 6.80
CA TYR A 77 -15.95 -4.94 7.23
C TYR A 77 -16.83 -6.11 7.66
N PRO A 78 -17.70 -5.91 8.68
CA PRO A 78 -18.62 -6.95 9.13
C PRO A 78 -19.75 -7.18 8.10
N PHE A 79 -20.15 -8.43 7.93
CA PHE A 79 -21.32 -8.83 7.14
C PHE A 79 -21.98 -10.08 7.73
N GLY A 80 -23.23 -10.34 7.33
CA GLY A 80 -24.00 -11.52 7.75
C GLY A 80 -23.82 -12.69 6.78
N VAL A 81 -23.54 -13.88 7.30
CA VAL A 81 -23.41 -15.13 6.55
C VAL A 81 -24.22 -16.26 7.20
N GLN A 82 -24.78 -17.15 6.38
CA GLN A 82 -25.36 -18.42 6.82
C GLN A 82 -24.39 -19.57 6.54
N LYS A 83 -24.70 -20.79 7.00
CA LYS A 83 -23.76 -21.94 6.89
C LYS A 83 -23.98 -22.80 5.63
N CYS A 84 -24.73 -22.30 4.64
CA CYS A 84 -25.07 -23.06 3.44
C CYS A 84 -24.07 -22.90 2.28
N GLY A 85 -22.86 -22.40 2.56
CA GLY A 85 -21.79 -22.28 1.58
C GLY A 85 -21.05 -20.95 1.71
N GLY A 86 -20.94 -20.24 0.58
CA GLY A 86 -20.20 -18.99 0.48
C GLY A 86 -18.76 -19.20 0.03
N ASN A 87 -18.02 -18.10 -0.04
CA ASN A 87 -16.60 -18.12 -0.37
C ASN A 87 -15.72 -17.91 0.88
N GLN A 88 -14.40 -17.93 0.71
CA GLN A 88 -13.44 -17.93 1.81
C GLN A 88 -13.09 -16.53 2.33
N ASN A 89 -13.60 -15.45 1.72
CA ASN A 89 -13.45 -14.08 2.24
C ASN A 89 -14.41 -13.85 3.42
N GLN A 90 -14.31 -14.71 4.44
CA GLN A 90 -15.14 -14.71 5.64
C GLN A 90 -14.30 -15.09 6.86
N PHE A 91 -14.00 -14.11 7.70
CA PHE A 91 -13.16 -14.29 8.88
C PHE A 91 -13.99 -14.11 10.16
N ILE A 92 -13.58 -14.72 11.26
CA ILE A 92 -14.31 -14.64 12.54
C ILE A 92 -14.15 -13.25 13.14
N ALA A 93 -12.94 -12.69 13.04
CA ALA A 93 -12.60 -11.40 13.60
C ALA A 93 -11.98 -10.46 12.56
N ARG A 94 -12.21 -9.15 12.72
CA ARG A 94 -11.57 -8.12 11.89
C ARG A 94 -10.04 -8.27 11.86
N LYS A 95 -9.44 -8.60 13.01
CA LYS A 95 -8.00 -8.79 13.15
C LYS A 95 -7.49 -9.93 12.27
N GLU A 96 -8.17 -11.08 12.29
CA GLU A 96 -7.82 -12.26 11.48
C GLU A 96 -7.89 -11.95 9.98
N CYS A 97 -8.95 -11.25 9.55
CA CYS A 97 -9.08 -10.77 8.17
C CYS A 97 -7.92 -9.86 7.75
N LEU A 98 -7.55 -8.91 8.61
CA LEU A 98 -6.43 -8.00 8.34
C LEU A 98 -5.09 -8.73 8.34
N GLU A 99 -4.87 -9.67 9.26
CA GLU A 99 -3.65 -10.46 9.31
C GLU A 99 -3.50 -11.33 8.06
N PHE A 100 -4.59 -11.94 7.58
CA PHE A 100 -4.57 -12.76 6.37
C PHE A 100 -4.43 -11.93 5.08
N CYS A 101 -5.20 -10.85 4.94
CA CYS A 101 -5.23 -10.09 3.68
C CYS A 101 -4.20 -8.97 3.60
N LYS A 102 -3.69 -8.46 4.73
CA LYS A 102 -2.64 -7.42 4.75
C LYS A 102 -1.29 -7.91 5.22
N SER A 103 -1.11 -9.20 5.53
CA SER A 103 0.24 -9.73 5.65
C SER A 103 0.96 -9.41 4.35
N SER A 104 2.07 -8.69 4.44
CA SER A 104 2.92 -8.39 3.29
C SER A 104 3.39 -9.71 2.67
N GLU A 105 2.73 -10.12 1.59
CA GLU A 105 3.29 -11.13 0.69
C GLU A 105 4.56 -10.51 0.10
N ASN A 106 5.69 -11.17 0.36
CA ASN A 106 6.99 -10.87 -0.26
C ASN A 106 7.04 -11.47 -1.66
#